data_AF-A0A2D8VG66-F1
#
_entry.id   AF-A0A2D8VG66-F1
#
_cell.length_a   1.000
_cell.length_b   1.000
_cell.length_c   1.000
_cell.angle_alpha   90.00
_cell.angle_beta   90.00
_cell.angle_gamma   90.00
#
_symmetry.space_group_name_H-M   'P 1'
#
loop_
_entity.id
_entity.type
_entity.pdbx_description
1 polymer ?
#
loop_
_entity_poly.entity_id
_entity_poly.type
_entity_poly.pdbx_seq_one_letter_code
_entity_poly.pdbx_strand_id
1 'polypeptide(L)'
;MNNTNLIVLVAVLLSFVSAVGMVWVNYDTLFKPKPEIVAEFTSVEFDADDTSYSPAETHSMNQLSKELVALKEKLLEREGELDARESAISMDLEALEKQKRELDQIRSDLSARLADFESQQGQELSEAKEKEYRDTSKRWVEMGPEVASMEIQNWRQKRRFEEALTIFEMLKSEDKAPIIAFMLNSDEDALIELADALAMRDRGLLPSLDLDEAVPGLDL
;
A
#
# COMPACT_ATOMS: atom_id res chain seq x y z
N MET A 1 -21.71 40.58 24.66
CA MET A 1 -22.00 39.14 24.46
C MET A 1 -21.40 38.74 23.14
N ASN A 2 -20.48 37.77 23.13
CA ASN A 2 -19.87 37.28 21.89
C ASN A 2 -20.91 36.49 21.08
N ASN A 3 -20.80 36.49 19.75
CA ASN A 3 -21.75 35.82 18.85
C ASN A 3 -21.98 34.34 19.22
N THR A 4 -20.95 33.67 19.74
CA THR A 4 -21.02 32.29 20.25
C THR A 4 -22.01 32.13 21.42
N ASN A 5 -22.04 33.08 22.37
CA ASN A 5 -22.95 33.00 23.52
C ASN A 5 -24.40 33.26 23.12
N LEU A 6 -24.63 34.07 22.08
CA LEU A 6 -25.97 34.32 21.55
C LEU A 6 -26.54 33.06 20.89
N ILE A 7 -25.73 32.36 20.09
CA ILE A 7 -26.13 31.13 19.40
C ILE A 7 -26.48 30.03 20.41
N VAL A 8 -25.68 29.86 21.46
CA VAL A 8 -25.95 28.89 22.53
C VAL A 8 -27.27 29.21 23.24
N LEU A 9 -27.54 30.49 23.54
CA LEU A 9 -28.79 30.91 24.16
C LEU A 9 -30.02 30.61 23.29
N VAL A 10 -29.92 30.84 21.98
CA VAL A 10 -31.00 30.53 21.03
C VAL A 10 -31.22 29.02 20.92
N ALA A 11 -30.15 28.21 20.90
CA ALA A 11 -30.25 26.76 20.85
C ALA A 11 -30.93 26.18 22.11
N VAL A 12 -30.59 26.71 23.29
CA VAL A 12 -31.21 26.31 24.57
C VAL A 12 -32.70 26.71 24.62
N LEU A 13 -33.06 27.88 24.09
CA LEU A 13 -34.45 28.30 24.00
C LEU A 13 -35.27 27.40 23.05
N LEU A 14 -34.70 27.07 21.89
CA LEU A 14 -35.36 26.19 20.91
C LEU A 14 -35.57 24.77 21.45
N SER A 15 -34.59 24.21 22.17
CA SER A 15 -34.75 22.89 22.76
C SER A 15 -35.83 22.88 23.84
N PHE A 16 -35.88 23.91 24.69
CA PHE A 16 -36.92 24.04 25.70
C PHE A 16 -38.33 24.12 25.10
N VAL A 17 -38.51 24.91 24.04
CA VAL A 17 -39.80 25.02 23.33
C VAL A 17 -40.21 23.68 22.71
N SER A 18 -39.28 22.93 22.13
CA SER A 18 -39.59 21.61 21.56
C SER A 18 -40.01 20.59 22.63
N ALA A 19 -39.36 20.60 23.79
CA ALA A 19 -39.67 19.69 24.89
C ALA A 19 -41.05 19.99 25.49
N VAL A 20 -41.35 21.27 25.73
CA VAL A 20 -42.67 21.71 26.22
C VAL A 20 -43.76 21.38 25.19
N GLY A 21 -43.48 21.57 23.90
CA GLY A 21 -44.41 21.21 22.82
C GLY A 21 -44.73 19.71 22.79
N MET A 22 -43.72 18.84 22.92
CA MET A 22 -43.94 17.39 22.95
C MET A 22 -44.73 16.93 24.17
N VAL A 23 -44.50 17.54 25.34
CA VAL A 23 -45.26 17.22 26.56
C VAL A 23 -46.72 17.64 26.40
N TRP A 24 -47.00 18.78 25.75
CA TRP A 24 -48.37 19.23 25.53
C TRP A 24 -49.14 18.33 24.55
N VAL A 25 -48.51 17.93 23.43
CA VAL A 25 -49.13 17.02 22.44
C VAL A 25 -49.41 15.64 23.04
N ASN A 26 -48.51 15.14 23.89
CA ASN A 26 -48.62 13.81 24.49
C ASN A 26 -49.12 13.85 25.95
N TYR A 27 -49.75 14.94 26.38
CA TYR A 27 -50.16 15.10 27.78
C TYR A 27 -51.13 14.00 28.21
N ASP A 28 -52.09 13.68 27.35
CA ASP A 28 -53.10 12.65 27.61
C ASP A 28 -52.51 11.24 27.68
N THR A 29 -51.47 10.93 26.92
CA THR A 29 -50.82 9.61 26.95
C THR A 29 -49.82 9.47 28.09
N LEU A 30 -49.16 10.56 28.48
CA LEU A 30 -48.17 10.58 29.56
C LEU A 30 -48.81 10.67 30.95
N PHE A 31 -49.94 11.36 31.09
CA PHE A 31 -50.50 11.68 32.41
C PHE A 31 -51.89 11.11 32.70
N LYS A 32 -52.60 10.52 31.72
CA LYS A 32 -53.84 9.80 32.04
C LYS A 32 -53.52 8.34 32.43
N PRO A 33 -54.00 7.84 33.57
CA PRO A 33 -53.89 6.43 33.91
C PRO A 33 -54.65 5.60 32.86
N LYS A 34 -54.01 4.55 32.34
CA LYS A 34 -54.65 3.63 31.39
C LYS A 34 -55.90 3.01 32.06
N PRO A 35 -57.04 2.91 31.36
CA PRO A 35 -58.24 2.33 31.94
C PRO A 35 -57.99 0.86 32.31
N GLU A 36 -58.26 0.51 33.58
CA GLU A 36 -58.28 -0.88 34.03
C GLU A 36 -59.44 -1.62 33.35
N ILE A 37 -59.08 -2.52 32.43
CA ILE A 37 -60.03 -3.46 31.84
C ILE A 37 -60.20 -4.57 32.87
N VAL A 38 -61.28 -4.53 33.65
CA VAL A 38 -61.67 -5.65 34.51
C VAL A 38 -62.10 -6.79 33.59
N ALA A 39 -61.24 -7.78 33.41
CA ALA A 39 -61.57 -8.98 32.67
C ALA A 39 -62.55 -9.82 33.50
N GLU A 40 -63.85 -9.72 33.19
CA GLU A 40 -64.81 -10.73 33.60
C GLU A 40 -64.59 -11.98 32.76
N PHE A 41 -63.88 -12.96 33.33
CA PHE A 41 -63.78 -14.28 32.72
C PHE A 41 -65.06 -15.05 33.00
N THR A 42 -65.89 -15.27 31.97
CA THR A 42 -66.89 -16.32 32.00
C THR A 42 -66.15 -17.66 32.07
N SER A 43 -66.26 -18.38 33.17
CA SER A 43 -65.61 -19.67 33.37
C SER A 43 -66.23 -20.72 32.43
N VAL A 44 -65.64 -20.86 31.25
CA VAL A 44 -65.74 -22.09 30.47
C VAL A 44 -64.82 -23.10 31.15
N GLU A 45 -65.38 -24.18 31.70
CA GLU A 45 -64.59 -25.28 32.22
C GLU A 45 -63.76 -25.87 31.07
N PHE A 46 -62.44 -25.85 31.26
CA PHE A 46 -61.47 -26.39 30.32
C PHE A 46 -61.51 -27.93 30.44
N ASP A 47 -62.15 -28.58 29.47
CA ASP A 47 -62.08 -30.03 29.32
C ASP A 47 -60.72 -30.40 28.69
N ALA A 48 -59.86 -31.03 29.49
CA ALA A 48 -58.52 -31.41 29.07
C ALA A 48 -58.53 -32.59 28.07
N ASP A 49 -59.64 -33.33 27.95
CA ASP A 49 -59.73 -34.51 27.06
C ASP A 49 -60.21 -34.16 25.63
N ASP A 50 -60.75 -32.95 25.42
CA ASP A 50 -61.12 -32.43 24.09
C ASP A 50 -59.92 -31.79 23.35
N THR A 51 -58.71 -31.91 23.92
CA THR A 51 -57.44 -31.50 23.28
C THR A 51 -56.74 -32.64 22.53
N SER A 52 -57.50 -33.64 22.09
CA SER A 52 -57.00 -34.62 21.12
C SER A 52 -56.91 -33.96 19.74
N TYR A 53 -55.85 -33.14 19.56
CA TYR A 53 -55.40 -32.72 18.24
C TYR A 53 -55.46 -33.92 17.32
N SER A 54 -56.10 -33.77 16.16
CA SER A 54 -56.19 -34.91 15.25
C SER A 54 -54.77 -35.37 14.88
N PRO A 55 -54.53 -36.67 14.63
CA PRO A 55 -53.22 -37.14 14.18
C PRO A 55 -52.66 -36.31 13.02
N ALA A 56 -53.53 -35.82 12.12
CA ALA A 56 -53.14 -34.93 11.03
C ALA A 56 -52.60 -33.56 11.50
N GLU A 57 -53.22 -32.95 12.52
CA GLU A 57 -52.77 -31.66 13.08
C GLU A 57 -51.45 -31.80 13.83
N THR A 58 -51.29 -32.87 14.63
CA THR A 58 -49.99 -33.15 15.30
C THR A 58 -48.88 -33.47 14.31
N HIS A 59 -49.18 -34.16 13.20
CA HIS A 59 -48.21 -34.40 12.13
C HIS A 59 -47.81 -33.11 11.39
N SER A 60 -48.76 -32.22 11.09
CA SER A 60 -48.47 -30.93 10.45
C SER A 60 -47.61 -30.02 11.34
N MET A 61 -47.91 -29.96 12.64
CA MET A 61 -47.13 -29.16 13.59
C MET A 61 -45.71 -29.70 13.79
N ASN A 62 -45.56 -31.02 13.82
CA ASN A 62 -44.24 -31.66 13.85
C ASN A 62 -43.45 -31.44 12.56
N GLN A 63 -44.10 -31.40 11.39
CA GLN A 63 -43.44 -31.09 10.13
C GLN A 63 -42.95 -29.64 10.09
N LEU A 64 -43.80 -28.68 10.49
CA LEU A 64 -43.42 -27.27 10.58
C LEU A 64 -42.28 -27.03 11.58
N SER A 65 -42.29 -27.73 12.71
CA SER A 65 -41.20 -27.69 13.69
C SER A 65 -39.87 -28.19 13.09
N LYS A 66 -39.90 -29.30 12.35
CA LYS A 66 -38.71 -29.81 11.64
C LYS A 66 -38.20 -28.83 10.58
N GLU A 67 -39.10 -28.22 9.82
CA GLU A 67 -38.74 -27.21 8.81
C GLU A 67 -38.15 -25.95 9.46
N LEU A 68 -38.69 -25.49 10.59
CA LEU A 68 -38.15 -24.38 11.37
C LEU A 68 -36.75 -24.69 11.91
N VAL A 69 -36.53 -25.88 12.44
CA VAL A 69 -35.21 -26.32 12.91
C VAL A 69 -34.22 -26.38 11.75
N ALA A 70 -34.62 -26.95 10.61
CA ALA A 70 -33.78 -27.02 9.42
C ALA A 70 -33.44 -25.63 8.86
N LEU A 71 -34.38 -24.68 8.90
CA LEU A 71 -34.14 -23.29 8.49
C LEU A 71 -33.20 -22.56 9.46
N LYS A 72 -33.37 -22.78 10.76
CA LYS A 72 -32.47 -22.23 11.79
C LYS A 72 -31.04 -22.75 11.61
N GLU A 73 -30.88 -24.03 11.36
CA GLU A 73 -29.57 -24.65 11.15
C GLU A 73 -28.89 -24.09 9.89
N LYS A 74 -29.63 -23.94 8.79
CA LYS A 74 -29.14 -23.27 7.57
C LYS A 74 -28.76 -21.81 7.81
N LEU A 75 -29.51 -21.07 8.64
CA LEU A 75 -29.17 -19.69 8.98
C LEU A 75 -27.89 -19.61 9.79
N LEU A 76 -27.71 -20.49 10.79
CA LEU A 76 -26.48 -20.56 11.58
C LEU A 76 -25.27 -20.95 10.72
N GLU A 77 -25.43 -21.88 9.77
CA GLU A 77 -24.36 -22.25 8.84
C GLU A 77 -23.96 -21.07 7.94
N ARG A 78 -24.94 -20.30 7.44
CA ARG A 78 -24.67 -19.11 6.63
C ARG A 78 -24.05 -17.97 7.41
N GLU A 79 -24.45 -17.78 8.67
CA GLU A 79 -23.82 -16.81 9.56
C GLU A 79 -22.35 -17.18 9.80
N GLY A 80 -22.06 -18.44 10.12
CA GLY A 80 -20.68 -18.91 10.28
C GLY A 80 -19.83 -18.78 9.00
N GLU A 81 -20.42 -19.02 7.83
CA GLU A 81 -19.73 -18.80 6.54
C GLU A 81 -19.47 -17.31 6.28
N LEU A 82 -20.42 -16.43 6.61
CA LEU A 82 -20.26 -14.98 6.46
C LEU A 82 -19.18 -14.45 7.40
N ASP A 83 -19.17 -14.86 8.66
CA ASP A 83 -18.16 -14.47 9.65
C ASP A 83 -16.76 -14.91 9.20
N ALA A 84 -16.64 -16.14 8.68
CA ALA A 84 -15.36 -16.63 8.16
C ALA A 84 -14.87 -15.82 6.96
N ARG A 85 -15.80 -15.43 6.06
CA ARG A 85 -15.47 -14.59 4.90
C ARG A 85 -15.08 -13.18 5.32
N GLU A 86 -15.78 -12.58 6.27
CA GLU A 86 -15.47 -11.24 6.79
C GLU A 86 -14.12 -11.24 7.51
N SER A 87 -13.82 -12.29 8.27
CA SER A 87 -12.49 -12.49 8.85
C SER A 87 -11.40 -12.61 7.77
N ALA A 88 -11.63 -13.37 6.70
CA ALA A 88 -10.66 -13.48 5.61
C ALA A 88 -10.44 -12.14 4.89
N ILE A 89 -11.51 -11.40 4.61
CA ILE A 89 -11.46 -10.08 3.97
C ILE A 89 -10.69 -9.07 4.84
N SER A 90 -10.91 -9.08 6.16
CA SER A 90 -10.20 -8.17 7.06
C SER A 90 -8.69 -8.46 7.12
N MET A 91 -8.30 -9.74 7.13
CA MET A 91 -6.90 -10.15 7.04
C MET A 91 -6.26 -9.72 5.71
N ASP A 92 -6.95 -9.93 4.59
CA ASP A 92 -6.46 -9.52 3.27
C ASP A 92 -6.33 -8.00 3.15
N LEU A 93 -7.24 -7.24 3.76
CA LEU A 93 -7.19 -5.79 3.81
C LEU A 93 -5.96 -5.31 4.60
N GLU A 94 -5.68 -5.91 5.76
CA GLU A 94 -4.49 -5.58 6.56
C GLU A 94 -3.19 -5.88 5.78
N ALA A 95 -3.13 -7.02 5.08
CA ALA A 95 -2.00 -7.37 4.23
C ALA A 95 -1.80 -6.37 3.08
N LEU A 96 -2.90 -5.95 2.42
CA LEU A 96 -2.87 -4.93 1.37
C LEU A 96 -2.41 -3.57 1.90
N GLU A 97 -2.85 -3.15 3.09
CA GLU A 97 -2.39 -1.91 3.71
C GLU A 97 -0.89 -1.96 4.01
N LYS A 98 -0.38 -3.10 4.49
CA LYS A 98 1.05 -3.29 4.73
C LYS A 98 1.85 -3.17 3.44
N GLN A 99 1.43 -3.87 2.38
CA GLN A 99 2.08 -3.78 1.07
C GLN A 99 2.08 -2.36 0.51
N LYS A 100 0.97 -1.62 0.68
CA LYS A 100 0.90 -0.21 0.27
C LYS A 100 1.92 0.66 1.01
N ARG A 101 2.06 0.49 2.33
CA ARG A 101 3.05 1.23 3.13
C ARG A 101 4.48 0.91 2.69
N GLU A 102 4.79 -0.36 2.42
CA GLU A 102 6.09 -0.78 1.91
C GLU A 102 6.38 -0.16 0.52
N LEU A 103 5.39 -0.12 -0.36
CA LEU A 103 5.53 0.50 -1.68
C LEU A 103 5.77 2.02 -1.56
N ASP A 104 5.02 2.70 -0.70
CA ASP A 104 5.22 4.13 -0.44
C ASP A 104 6.62 4.43 0.12
N GLN A 105 7.14 3.57 1.00
CA GLN A 105 8.52 3.66 1.49
C GLN A 105 9.55 3.46 0.37
N ILE A 106 9.41 2.41 -0.44
CA ILE A 106 10.31 2.15 -1.58
C ILE A 106 10.30 3.34 -2.55
N ARG A 107 9.12 3.89 -2.85
CA ARG A 107 8.98 5.06 -3.72
C ARG A 107 9.70 6.28 -3.14
N SER A 108 9.53 6.52 -1.84
CA SER A 108 10.22 7.60 -1.13
C SER A 108 11.74 7.43 -1.19
N ASP A 109 12.24 6.24 -0.87
CA ASP A 109 13.67 5.92 -0.88
C ASP A 109 14.28 6.07 -2.28
N LEU A 110 13.57 5.60 -3.31
CA LEU A 110 13.99 5.77 -4.70
C LEU A 110 14.03 7.25 -5.09
N SER A 111 13.02 8.03 -4.72
CA SER A 111 12.99 9.46 -5.01
C SER A 111 14.13 10.23 -4.32
N ALA A 112 14.46 9.87 -3.07
CA ALA A 112 15.58 10.45 -2.34
C ALA A 112 16.92 10.10 -3.01
N ARG A 113 17.11 8.82 -3.37
CA ARG A 113 18.33 8.39 -4.09
C ARG A 113 18.47 9.07 -5.44
N LEU A 114 17.38 9.23 -6.18
CA LEU A 114 17.39 9.91 -7.47
C LEU A 114 17.80 11.38 -7.31
N ALA A 115 17.25 12.08 -6.31
CA ALA A 115 17.67 13.45 -5.99
C ALA A 115 19.15 13.52 -5.57
N ASP A 116 19.64 12.55 -4.79
CA ASP A 116 21.06 12.45 -4.44
C ASP A 116 21.93 12.24 -5.70
N PHE A 117 21.50 11.38 -6.63
CA PHE A 117 22.19 11.16 -7.90
C PHE A 117 22.20 12.42 -8.77
N GLU A 118 21.08 13.10 -8.96
CA GLU A 118 21.00 14.35 -9.71
C GLU A 118 21.91 15.43 -9.10
N SER A 119 21.96 15.52 -7.77
CA SER A 119 22.85 16.47 -7.07
C SER A 119 24.35 16.14 -7.26
N GLN A 120 24.68 14.87 -7.43
CA GLN A 120 26.04 14.41 -7.71
C GLN A 120 26.39 14.53 -9.19
N GLN A 121 25.41 14.43 -10.09
CA GLN A 121 25.59 14.53 -11.54
C GLN A 121 26.12 15.90 -11.97
N GLY A 122 25.83 16.96 -11.20
CA GLY A 122 26.31 18.33 -11.42
C GLY A 122 27.53 18.75 -10.59
N GLN A 123 28.13 17.87 -9.79
CA GLN A 123 29.40 18.19 -9.12
C GLN A 123 30.56 17.96 -10.09
N GLU A 124 31.13 19.05 -10.60
CA GLU A 124 32.41 19.00 -11.31
C GLU A 124 33.43 18.21 -10.49
N LEU A 125 34.06 17.21 -11.12
CA LEU A 125 35.12 16.45 -10.50
C LEU A 125 36.21 17.43 -10.03
N SER A 126 36.53 17.40 -8.75
CA SER A 126 37.69 18.15 -8.24
C SER A 126 38.92 17.81 -9.07
N GLU A 127 39.74 18.80 -9.42
CA GLU A 127 40.96 18.67 -10.25
C GLU A 127 41.86 17.49 -9.82
N ALA A 128 41.91 17.19 -8.51
CA ALA A 128 42.64 16.05 -7.97
C ALA A 128 42.06 14.69 -8.39
N LYS A 129 40.72 14.56 -8.42
CA LYS A 129 40.03 13.34 -8.85
C LYS A 129 40.14 13.15 -10.37
N GLU A 130 40.04 14.22 -11.14
CA GLU A 130 40.19 14.14 -12.58
C GLU A 130 41.59 13.62 -12.96
N LYS A 131 42.63 14.09 -12.26
CA LYS A 131 43.99 13.58 -12.43
C LYS A 131 44.10 12.10 -12.06
N GLU A 132 43.53 11.68 -10.94
CA GLU A 132 43.49 10.26 -10.52
C GLU A 132 42.78 9.39 -11.57
N TYR A 133 41.68 9.87 -12.14
CA TYR A 133 40.93 9.15 -13.17
C TYR A 133 41.71 9.03 -14.48
N ARG A 134 42.38 10.10 -14.91
CA ARG A 134 43.29 10.06 -16.08
C ARG A 134 44.47 9.12 -15.88
N ASP A 135 45.06 9.09 -14.68
CA ASP A 135 46.17 8.19 -14.36
C ASP A 135 45.71 6.72 -14.31
N THR A 136 44.51 6.48 -13.77
CA THR A 136 43.89 5.14 -13.74
C THR A 136 43.51 4.66 -15.14
N SER A 137 42.94 5.54 -15.96
CA SER A 137 42.63 5.27 -17.38
C SER A 137 43.88 4.84 -18.15
N LYS A 138 45.00 5.57 -18.03
CA LYS A 138 46.28 5.19 -18.64
C LYS A 138 46.78 3.83 -18.14
N ARG A 139 46.70 3.60 -16.83
CA ARG A 139 47.11 2.32 -16.23
C ARG A 139 46.32 1.14 -16.78
N TRP A 140 45.01 1.28 -17.03
CA TRP A 140 44.21 0.22 -17.66
C TRP A 140 44.68 -0.12 -19.07
N VAL A 141 45.09 0.89 -19.85
CA VAL A 141 45.68 0.68 -21.18
C VAL A 141 47.04 -0.01 -21.07
N GLU A 142 47.91 0.45 -20.16
CA GLU A 142 49.27 -0.06 -20.00
C GLU A 142 49.31 -1.50 -19.46
N MET A 143 48.44 -1.83 -18.50
CA MET A 143 48.41 -3.14 -17.85
C MET A 143 47.58 -4.17 -18.62
N GLY A 144 46.79 -3.72 -19.61
CA GLY A 144 46.03 -4.59 -20.51
C GLY A 144 44.63 -4.97 -20.00
N PRO A 145 43.83 -5.62 -20.87
CA PRO A 145 42.39 -5.78 -20.69
C PRO A 145 42.00 -6.70 -19.53
N GLU A 146 42.83 -7.68 -19.17
CA GLU A 146 42.61 -8.55 -18.01
C GLU A 146 42.64 -7.77 -16.69
N VAL A 147 43.70 -6.99 -16.48
CA VAL A 147 43.88 -6.19 -15.26
C VAL A 147 42.82 -5.09 -15.19
N ALA A 148 42.54 -4.43 -16.31
CA ALA A 148 41.47 -3.44 -16.39
C ALA A 148 40.11 -4.04 -15.98
N SER A 149 39.80 -5.25 -16.46
CA SER A 149 38.54 -5.93 -16.14
C SER A 149 38.41 -6.28 -14.67
N MET A 150 39.48 -6.78 -14.06
CA MET A 150 39.53 -7.04 -12.62
C MET A 150 39.38 -5.78 -11.78
N GLU A 151 40.04 -4.68 -12.18
CA GLU A 151 39.91 -3.41 -11.47
C GLU A 151 38.47 -2.88 -11.59
N ILE A 152 37.86 -2.84 -12.78
CA ILE A 152 36.47 -2.39 -12.94
C ILE A 152 35.51 -3.24 -12.08
N GLN A 153 35.70 -4.57 -12.04
CA GLN A 153 34.91 -5.46 -11.19
C GLN A 153 35.08 -5.14 -9.69
N ASN A 154 36.30 -4.85 -9.23
CA ASN A 154 36.57 -4.45 -7.85
C ASN A 154 35.88 -3.12 -7.50
N TRP A 155 35.84 -2.16 -8.43
CA TRP A 155 35.12 -0.90 -8.23
C TRP A 155 33.61 -1.13 -8.16
N ARG A 156 33.04 -2.03 -8.96
CA ARG A 156 31.63 -2.48 -8.85
C ARG A 156 31.33 -3.06 -7.47
N GLN A 157 32.19 -3.96 -6.97
CA GLN A 157 32.03 -4.55 -5.63
C GLN A 157 32.09 -3.50 -4.51
N LYS A 158 32.91 -2.46 -4.67
CA LYS A 158 33.05 -1.34 -3.73
C LYS A 158 31.95 -0.27 -3.86
N ARG A 159 30.91 -0.50 -4.68
CA ARG A 159 29.84 0.47 -4.98
C ARG A 159 30.36 1.78 -5.60
N ARG A 160 31.52 1.73 -6.27
CA ARG A 160 32.14 2.86 -6.99
C ARG A 160 32.08 2.63 -8.50
N PHE A 161 31.01 1.98 -8.97
CA PHE A 161 30.90 1.61 -10.37
C PHE A 161 30.79 2.84 -11.29
N GLU A 162 30.07 3.87 -10.86
CA GLU A 162 29.97 5.14 -11.58
C GLU A 162 31.32 5.78 -11.86
N GLU A 163 32.24 5.73 -10.89
CA GLU A 163 33.58 6.28 -11.09
C GLU A 163 34.38 5.44 -12.11
N ALA A 164 34.23 4.11 -12.08
CA ALA A 164 34.86 3.24 -13.07
C ALA A 164 34.31 3.47 -14.48
N LEU A 165 33.01 3.73 -14.60
CA LEU A 165 32.36 4.10 -15.85
C LEU A 165 32.89 5.45 -16.38
N THR A 166 33.03 6.45 -15.52
CA THR A 166 33.61 7.75 -15.91
C THR A 166 35.07 7.63 -16.35
N ILE A 167 35.88 6.81 -15.66
CA ILE A 167 37.26 6.51 -16.10
C ILE A 167 37.26 5.80 -17.47
N PHE A 168 36.32 4.89 -17.67
CA PHE A 168 36.16 4.16 -18.92
C PHE A 168 35.74 5.07 -20.08
N GLU A 169 34.91 6.09 -19.83
CA GLU A 169 34.54 7.11 -20.82
C GLU A 169 35.74 7.91 -21.33
N MET A 170 36.74 8.16 -20.47
CA MET A 170 37.98 8.87 -20.82
C MET A 170 38.88 8.09 -21.78
N LEU A 171 38.69 6.77 -21.91
CA LEU A 171 39.46 5.94 -22.84
C LEU A 171 39.04 6.23 -24.29
N LYS A 172 39.96 6.04 -25.22
CA LYS A 172 39.60 6.07 -26.65
C LYS A 172 38.89 4.78 -27.03
N SER A 173 38.04 4.82 -28.06
CA SER A 173 37.30 3.64 -28.55
C SER A 173 38.23 2.46 -28.93
N GLU A 174 39.45 2.74 -29.41
CA GLU A 174 40.47 1.73 -29.72
C GLU A 174 40.97 0.96 -28.49
N ASP A 175 41.01 1.61 -27.32
CA ASP A 175 41.45 1.03 -26.05
C ASP A 175 40.30 0.37 -25.27
N LYS A 176 39.06 0.81 -25.50
CA LYS A 176 37.83 0.21 -24.92
C LYS A 176 37.53 -1.17 -25.49
N ALA A 177 37.70 -1.33 -26.80
CA ALA A 177 37.33 -2.54 -27.52
C ALA A 177 38.02 -3.82 -26.98
N PRO A 178 39.33 -3.85 -26.72
CA PRO A 178 40.01 -5.00 -26.12
C PRO A 178 39.48 -5.36 -24.72
N ILE A 179 39.13 -4.37 -23.90
CA ILE A 179 38.60 -4.59 -22.54
C ILE A 179 37.21 -5.23 -22.61
N ILE A 180 36.30 -4.65 -23.41
CA ILE A 180 34.95 -5.19 -23.61
C ILE A 180 35.03 -6.60 -24.21
N ALA A 181 35.87 -6.81 -25.22
CA ALA A 181 36.05 -8.11 -25.86
C ALA A 181 36.59 -9.16 -24.89
N PHE A 182 37.53 -8.78 -24.00
CA PHE A 182 38.03 -9.69 -22.97
C PHE A 182 36.91 -10.10 -22.01
N MET A 183 36.12 -9.14 -21.52
CA MET A 183 35.01 -9.42 -20.59
C MET A 183 33.91 -10.28 -21.23
N LEU A 184 33.53 -10.02 -22.48
CA LEU A 184 32.51 -10.79 -23.21
C LEU A 184 32.96 -12.22 -23.53
N ASN A 185 34.26 -12.43 -23.69
CA ASN A 185 34.83 -13.76 -23.95
C ASN A 185 35.16 -14.54 -22.66
N SER A 186 34.84 -13.98 -21.49
CA SER A 186 35.03 -14.66 -20.21
C SER A 186 33.90 -15.66 -19.96
N ASP A 187 34.20 -16.75 -19.23
CA ASP A 187 33.20 -17.71 -18.76
C ASP A 187 32.42 -17.22 -17.52
N GLU A 188 32.76 -16.04 -16.98
CA GLU A 188 32.09 -15.44 -15.82
C GLU A 188 30.92 -14.54 -16.24
N ASP A 189 29.68 -14.95 -15.92
CA ASP A 189 28.46 -14.15 -16.16
C ASP A 189 28.57 -12.71 -15.65
N ALA A 190 29.25 -12.51 -14.51
CA ALA A 190 29.43 -11.19 -13.91
C ALA A 190 30.29 -10.25 -14.77
N LEU A 191 31.25 -10.77 -15.54
CA LEU A 191 32.07 -10.00 -16.47
C LEU A 191 31.32 -9.72 -17.78
N ILE A 192 30.48 -10.66 -18.24
CA ILE A 192 29.61 -10.46 -19.40
C ILE A 192 28.62 -9.32 -19.13
N GLU A 193 27.91 -9.35 -17.99
CA GLU A 193 27.02 -8.26 -17.57
C GLU A 193 27.74 -6.91 -17.46
N LEU A 194 28.99 -6.94 -16.99
CA LEU A 194 29.81 -5.75 -16.85
C LEU A 194 30.15 -5.14 -18.21
N ALA A 195 30.50 -5.99 -19.17
CA ALA A 195 30.78 -5.59 -20.54
C ALA A 195 29.54 -4.97 -21.20
N ASP A 196 28.37 -5.57 -21.00
CA ASP A 196 27.11 -5.04 -21.51
C ASP A 196 26.80 -3.67 -20.89
N ALA A 197 26.97 -3.50 -19.58
CA ALA A 197 26.78 -2.20 -18.92
C ALA A 197 27.73 -1.12 -19.44
N LEU A 198 29.02 -1.45 -19.62
CA LEU A 198 30.01 -0.55 -20.20
C LEU A 198 29.65 -0.16 -21.65
N ALA A 199 29.23 -1.13 -22.46
CA ALA A 199 28.82 -0.91 -23.85
C ALA A 199 27.52 -0.11 -23.95
N MET A 200 26.58 -0.27 -23.02
CA MET A 200 25.36 0.53 -22.95
C MET A 200 25.66 2.00 -22.62
N ARG A 201 26.62 2.26 -21.71
CA ARG A 201 27.05 3.63 -21.40
C ARG A 201 27.81 4.29 -22.56
N ASP A 202 28.71 3.56 -23.23
CA ASP A 202 29.42 4.07 -24.42
C ASP A 202 28.45 4.46 -25.56
N ARG A 203 27.25 3.88 -25.58
CA ARG A 203 26.16 4.21 -26.52
C ARG A 203 25.22 5.33 -26.03
N GLY A 204 25.46 5.91 -24.86
CA GLY A 204 24.61 6.95 -24.27
C GLY A 204 23.24 6.45 -23.78
N LEU A 205 23.09 5.14 -23.55
CA LEU A 205 21.84 4.55 -23.06
C LEU A 205 21.74 4.55 -21.51
N LEU A 206 22.82 4.97 -20.84
CA LEU A 206 22.88 5.21 -19.40
C LEU A 206 23.24 6.70 -19.18
N PRO A 207 22.77 7.35 -18.09
CA PRO A 207 23.13 8.73 -17.78
C PRO A 207 24.66 8.87 -17.66
N SER A 208 25.26 9.79 -18.41
CA SER A 208 26.66 10.19 -18.26
C SER A 208 26.79 11.28 -17.20
N LEU A 209 27.95 11.32 -16.55
CA LEU A 209 28.42 12.53 -15.87
C LEU A 209 29.00 13.43 -16.96
N ASP A 210 28.18 14.31 -17.53
CA ASP A 210 28.66 15.26 -18.55
C ASP A 210 29.58 16.28 -17.89
N LEU A 211 30.89 16.10 -18.10
CA LEU A 211 31.94 16.99 -17.60
C LEU A 211 32.12 18.26 -18.46
N ASP A 212 31.29 18.46 -19.49
CA ASP A 212 31.50 19.52 -20.50
C ASP A 212 30.23 20.30 -20.90
N GLU A 213 29.07 20.07 -20.28
CA GLU A 213 27.86 20.81 -20.63
C GLU A 213 27.47 21.86 -19.59
N ALA A 214 28.14 23.02 -19.68
CA ALA A 214 27.51 24.28 -19.30
C ALA A 214 26.35 24.53 -20.28
N VAL A 215 25.14 24.05 -19.96
CA VAL A 215 23.93 24.44 -20.71
C VAL A 215 23.50 25.83 -20.24
N PRO A 216 23.61 26.89 -21.07
CA PRO A 216 23.01 28.16 -20.76
C PRO A 216 21.50 28.07 -21.03
N GLY A 217 20.71 28.33 -19.99
CA GLY A 217 19.36 28.89 -20.06
C GLY A 217 18.36 28.24 -21.03
N LEU A 218 17.41 27.49 -20.47
CA LEU A 218 16.08 27.38 -21.05
C LEU A 218 15.13 28.27 -20.23
N ASP A 219 15.07 29.54 -20.64
CA ASP A 219 13.82 30.29 -20.59
C ASP A 219 12.91 29.69 -21.67
N LEU A 220 11.80 29.06 -21.23
CA LEU A 220 10.44 29.15 -21.79
C LEU A 220 9.49 28.16 -21.08
#